data_AF-A0A2V8LSD5-F1
#
_entry.id   AF-A0A2V8LSD5-F1
#
_cell.length_a   1.000
_cell.length_b   1.000
_cell.length_c   1.000
_cell.angle_alpha   90.00
_cell.angle_beta   90.00
_cell.angle_gamma   90.00
#
_symmetry.space_group_name_H-M   'P 1'
#
loop_
_entity.id
_entity.type
_entity.pdbx_description
1 polymer ?
#
loop_
_entity_poly.entity_id
_entity_poly.type
_entity_poly.pdbx_seq_one_letter_code
_entity_poly.pdbx_strand_id
1 'polypeptide(L)'
;MLTFTTSETHPLEIQVKLRRPALYLDSCVISDLAGTQKGERLRKLICGTGTLYISWAHLVEVFGIGQGPTFERISAYLKAFGPHFIIIDSDTNAVARREREWKWGRQNPAIDEEFLRRLPGYWDGKTEMSLGILLDGMGKEDGVFEGIKQLHSRYKFNLKRLFDEQRRRYGTDKQRKRILNRADYSAMSAHLLATRIQLELLRETVRTHETFNESDALDFSHAVIGIAYCDYAVLDKKWARRCRKVDLPRAAATVYDGTEIDRLLAACENWKA
;
A
#
# COMPACT_ATOMS: atom_id res chain seq x y z
N MET A 1 -5.55 6.89 -12.30
CA MET A 1 -6.83 7.40 -12.82
C MET A 1 -7.58 6.27 -13.47
N LEU A 2 -8.81 6.07 -13.03
CA LEU A 2 -9.68 5.01 -13.50
C LEU A 2 -10.64 5.56 -14.53
N THR A 3 -10.75 4.89 -15.67
CA THR A 3 -11.74 5.20 -16.71
C THR A 3 -12.63 3.99 -16.88
N PHE A 4 -13.93 4.20 -16.80
CA PHE A 4 -14.94 3.17 -16.93
C PHE A 4 -15.62 3.37 -18.27
N THR A 5 -15.56 2.38 -19.15
CA THR A 5 -16.20 2.40 -20.46
C THR A 5 -17.16 1.23 -20.57
N THR A 6 -18.27 1.44 -21.25
CA THR A 6 -19.23 0.37 -21.59
C THR A 6 -19.25 0.21 -23.10
N SER A 7 -19.45 -1.02 -23.58
CA SER A 7 -19.68 -1.29 -25.00
C SER A 7 -20.79 -2.32 -25.16
N GLU A 8 -21.38 -2.41 -26.36
CA GLU A 8 -22.41 -3.42 -26.66
C GLU A 8 -21.92 -4.86 -26.47
N THR A 9 -20.60 -5.10 -26.53
CA THR A 9 -19.98 -6.43 -26.40
C THR A 9 -19.35 -6.70 -25.03
N HIS A 10 -19.06 -5.65 -24.25
CA HIS A 10 -18.49 -5.73 -22.90
C HIS A 10 -19.30 -4.83 -21.97
N PRO A 11 -20.06 -5.40 -21.01
CA PRO A 11 -20.95 -4.62 -20.18
C PRO A 11 -20.21 -3.58 -19.33
N LEU A 12 -18.92 -3.82 -19.02
CA LEU A 12 -18.05 -2.82 -18.40
C LEU A 12 -16.55 -3.16 -18.61
N GLU A 13 -15.78 -2.20 -19.08
CA GLU A 13 -14.33 -2.21 -19.13
C GLU A 13 -13.78 -1.14 -18.18
N ILE A 14 -12.83 -1.52 -17.31
CA ILE A 14 -12.14 -0.60 -16.40
C ILE A 14 -10.70 -0.44 -16.90
N GLN A 15 -10.41 0.74 -17.45
CA GLN A 15 -9.06 1.11 -17.86
C GLN A 15 -8.33 1.78 -16.70
N VAL A 16 -7.16 1.24 -16.36
CA VAL A 16 -6.30 1.80 -15.32
C VAL A 16 -5.17 2.59 -15.96
N LYS A 17 -5.23 3.92 -15.87
CA LYS A 17 -4.14 4.80 -16.28
C LYS A 17 -3.34 5.25 -15.07
N LEU A 18 -2.13 4.70 -14.93
CA LEU A 18 -1.20 5.06 -13.87
C LEU A 18 -0.37 6.29 -14.30
N ARG A 19 -0.48 7.39 -13.56
CA ARG A 19 0.40 8.56 -13.75
C ARG A 19 1.50 8.54 -12.70
N ARG A 20 2.67 9.04 -13.07
CA ARG A 20 3.82 9.14 -12.18
C ARG A 20 4.04 10.60 -11.75
N PRO A 21 4.48 10.86 -10.51
CA PRO A 21 4.90 9.86 -9.52
C PRO A 21 3.72 9.12 -8.88
N ALA A 22 3.90 7.82 -8.67
CA ALA A 22 3.07 7.00 -7.79
C ALA A 22 3.50 7.23 -6.35
N LEU A 23 2.55 7.60 -5.49
CA LEU A 23 2.79 7.88 -4.08
C LEU A 23 2.00 6.91 -3.20
N TYR A 24 2.68 6.28 -2.27
CA TYR A 24 2.08 5.54 -1.16
C TYR A 24 2.24 6.31 0.15
N LEU A 25 1.17 6.41 0.95
CA LEU A 25 1.18 7.02 2.27
C LEU A 25 0.61 6.03 3.27
N ASP A 26 1.38 5.68 4.29
CA ASP A 26 0.92 4.87 5.42
C ASP A 26 -0.21 5.58 6.20
N SER A 27 -1.13 4.83 6.81
CA SER A 27 -2.33 5.35 7.46
C SER A 27 -2.03 6.36 8.58
N CYS A 28 -0.96 6.13 9.36
CA CYS A 28 -0.54 7.10 10.37
C CYS A 28 -0.07 8.43 9.74
N VAL A 29 0.63 8.36 8.60
CA VAL A 29 1.11 9.53 7.86
C VAL A 29 -0.07 10.29 7.25
N ILE A 30 -1.08 9.59 6.73
CA ILE A 30 -2.33 10.22 6.25
C ILE A 30 -2.99 11.00 7.39
N SER A 31 -3.10 10.40 8.58
CA SER A 31 -3.67 11.05 9.76
C SER A 31 -2.90 12.31 10.16
N ASP A 32 -1.57 12.26 10.13
CA ASP A 32 -0.70 13.39 10.48
C ASP A 32 -0.74 14.52 9.44
N LEU A 33 -0.94 14.19 8.16
CA LEU A 33 -1.02 15.17 7.07
C LEU A 33 -2.41 15.81 6.96
N ALA A 34 -3.46 15.08 7.32
CA ALA A 34 -4.84 15.54 7.14
C ALA A 34 -5.11 16.84 7.92
N GLY A 35 -5.58 17.86 7.20
CA GLY A 35 -5.86 19.20 7.77
C GLY A 35 -4.62 20.09 7.95
N THR A 36 -3.44 19.67 7.45
CA THR A 36 -2.21 20.48 7.49
C THR A 36 -1.91 21.17 6.16
N GLN A 37 -1.18 22.28 6.20
CA GLN A 37 -0.70 22.97 4.99
C GLN A 37 0.21 22.07 4.14
N LYS A 38 1.06 21.26 4.78
CA LYS A 38 1.96 20.33 4.09
C LYS A 38 1.19 19.23 3.38
N GLY A 39 0.19 18.63 4.05
CA GLY A 39 -0.70 17.66 3.45
C GLY A 39 -1.42 18.22 2.23
N GLU A 40 -1.99 19.43 2.35
CA GLU A 40 -2.69 20.07 1.23
C GLU A 40 -1.77 20.37 0.04
N ARG A 41 -0.54 20.81 0.27
CA ARG A 41 0.47 21.01 -0.80
C ARG A 41 0.83 19.69 -1.47
N LEU A 42 1.07 18.63 -0.68
CA LEU A 42 1.41 17.31 -1.22
C LEU A 42 0.27 16.76 -2.08
N ARG A 43 -0.97 16.82 -1.57
CA ARG A 43 -2.17 16.42 -2.30
C ARG A 43 -2.28 17.15 -3.64
N LYS A 44 -2.15 18.49 -3.64
CA LYS A 44 -2.21 19.30 -4.86
C LYS A 44 -1.17 18.87 -5.89
N LEU A 45 0.06 18.61 -5.47
CA LEU A 45 1.12 18.13 -6.37
C LEU A 45 0.75 16.77 -7.00
N ILE A 46 0.33 15.81 -6.19
CA ILE A 46 -0.05 14.48 -6.68
C ILE A 46 -1.29 14.53 -7.58
N CYS A 47 -2.30 15.34 -7.28
CA CYS A 47 -3.42 15.55 -8.18
C CYS A 47 -3.00 16.22 -9.49
N GLY A 48 -1.97 17.07 -9.49
CA GLY A 48 -1.47 17.70 -10.71
C GLY A 48 -0.80 16.72 -11.68
N THR A 49 0.00 15.78 -11.17
CA THR A 49 0.91 14.99 -12.02
C THR A 49 0.88 13.49 -11.77
N GLY A 50 0.58 13.05 -10.55
CA GLY A 50 0.80 11.69 -10.08
C GLY A 50 -0.46 10.86 -9.84
N THR A 51 -0.31 9.84 -9.00
CA THR A 51 -1.40 8.98 -8.55
C THR A 51 -1.14 8.53 -7.12
N LEU A 52 -2.14 8.69 -6.25
CA LEU A 52 -2.13 8.11 -4.90
C LEU A 52 -2.45 6.61 -4.98
N TYR A 53 -1.58 5.79 -4.41
CA TYR A 53 -1.82 4.37 -4.24
C TYR A 53 -2.40 4.17 -2.85
N ILE A 54 -3.62 3.65 -2.79
CA ILE A 54 -4.32 3.34 -1.55
C ILE A 54 -4.75 1.88 -1.59
N SER A 55 -4.67 1.19 -0.47
CA SER A 55 -5.16 -0.19 -0.35
C SER A 55 -6.54 -0.23 0.30
N TRP A 56 -7.27 -1.31 0.06
CA TRP A 56 -8.52 -1.60 0.78
C TRP A 56 -8.32 -1.61 2.31
N ALA A 57 -7.13 -1.93 2.78
CA ALA A 57 -6.82 -1.92 4.20
C ALA A 57 -6.72 -0.53 4.82
N HIS A 58 -6.30 0.50 4.06
CA HIS A 58 -6.44 1.90 4.53
C HIS A 58 -7.90 2.23 4.78
N LEU A 59 -8.79 1.80 3.88
CA LEU A 59 -10.22 2.07 4.00
C LEU A 59 -10.74 1.48 5.32
N VAL A 60 -10.41 0.22 5.61
CA VAL A 60 -10.76 -0.42 6.90
C VAL A 60 -10.24 0.34 8.10
N GLU A 61 -9.00 0.82 8.04
CA GLU A 61 -8.41 1.58 9.14
C GLU A 61 -9.11 2.92 9.35
N VAL A 62 -9.42 3.64 8.27
CA VAL A 62 -10.18 4.90 8.34
C VAL A 62 -11.56 4.67 8.95
N PHE A 63 -12.32 3.69 8.45
CA PHE A 63 -13.66 3.41 8.99
C PHE A 63 -13.62 2.79 10.39
N GLY A 64 -12.53 2.10 10.73
CA GLY A 64 -12.31 1.49 12.05
C GLY A 64 -12.07 2.50 13.18
N ILE A 65 -11.71 3.75 12.87
CA ILE A 65 -11.57 4.84 13.85
C ILE A 65 -12.92 5.25 14.44
N GLY A 66 -14.03 4.93 13.75
CA GLY A 66 -15.37 5.35 14.11
C GLY A 66 -15.70 6.78 13.67
N GLN A 67 -16.99 7.12 13.70
CA GLN A 67 -17.45 8.46 13.29
C GLN A 67 -16.99 9.51 14.31
N GLY A 68 -16.44 10.62 13.83
CA GLY A 68 -15.99 11.74 14.67
C GLY A 68 -15.01 12.67 13.96
N PRO A 69 -14.49 13.72 14.65
CA PRO A 69 -13.68 14.77 14.02
C PRO A 69 -12.41 14.25 13.32
N THR A 70 -11.77 13.22 13.89
CA THR A 70 -10.60 12.58 13.27
C THR A 70 -10.96 11.88 11.96
N PHE A 71 -12.07 11.13 11.94
CA PHE A 71 -12.57 10.47 10.74
C PHE A 71 -12.96 11.50 9.68
N GLU A 72 -13.70 12.54 10.05
CA GLU A 72 -14.12 13.61 9.13
C GLU A 72 -12.91 14.29 8.47
N ARG A 73 -11.88 14.60 9.26
CA ARG A 73 -10.66 15.24 8.76
C ARG A 73 -9.88 14.34 7.78
N ILE A 74 -9.67 13.07 8.14
CA ILE A 74 -8.98 12.10 7.29
C ILE A 74 -9.77 11.82 6.02
N SER A 75 -11.08 11.60 6.17
CA SER A 75 -12.00 11.37 5.06
C SER A 75 -11.97 12.55 4.10
N ALA A 76 -12.14 13.79 4.58
CA ALA A 76 -12.06 14.99 3.74
C ALA A 76 -10.73 15.10 2.98
N TYR A 77 -9.60 14.80 3.64
CA TYR A 77 -8.29 14.79 3.00
C TYR A 77 -8.18 13.75 1.88
N LEU A 78 -8.64 12.52 2.11
CA LEU A 78 -8.66 11.46 1.10
C LEU A 78 -9.61 11.78 -0.06
N LYS A 79 -10.83 12.25 0.24
CA LYS A 79 -11.81 12.65 -0.78
C LYS A 79 -11.26 13.71 -1.73
N ALA A 80 -10.46 14.63 -1.21
CA ALA A 80 -9.86 15.71 -1.99
C ALA A 80 -8.81 15.22 -3.02
N PHE A 81 -8.38 13.95 -3.01
CA PHE A 81 -7.60 13.38 -4.12
C PHE A 81 -8.42 13.16 -5.39
N GLY A 82 -9.76 13.14 -5.30
CA GLY A 82 -10.64 13.01 -6.46
C GLY A 82 -10.35 11.73 -7.26
N PRO A 83 -10.20 11.80 -8.60
CA PRO A 83 -9.92 10.64 -9.46
C PRO A 83 -8.43 10.22 -9.49
N HIS A 84 -7.56 10.91 -8.74
CA HIS A 84 -6.11 10.72 -8.75
C HIS A 84 -5.66 9.60 -7.81
N PHE A 85 -6.36 8.48 -7.83
CA PHE A 85 -6.04 7.31 -7.02
C PHE A 85 -6.05 6.02 -7.83
N ILE A 86 -5.51 4.96 -7.22
CA ILE A 86 -5.70 3.58 -7.63
C ILE A 86 -5.78 2.68 -6.38
N ILE A 87 -6.60 1.63 -6.45
CA ILE A 87 -6.64 0.61 -5.41
C ILE A 87 -5.57 -0.44 -5.66
N ILE A 88 -4.71 -0.62 -4.66
CA ILE A 88 -3.76 -1.73 -4.60
C ILE A 88 -4.16 -2.72 -3.53
N ASP A 89 -3.64 -3.93 -3.68
CA ASP A 89 -3.83 -5.01 -2.74
C ASP A 89 -2.98 -4.76 -1.48
N SER A 90 -3.38 -5.36 -0.37
CA SER A 90 -2.60 -5.36 0.87
C SER A 90 -2.09 -6.76 1.24
N ASP A 91 -2.51 -7.81 0.54
CA ASP A 91 -1.96 -9.16 0.71
C ASP A 91 -0.73 -9.37 -0.17
N THR A 92 0.46 -9.38 0.44
CA THR A 92 1.72 -9.68 -0.24
C THR A 92 1.72 -11.04 -0.95
N ASN A 93 0.95 -12.02 -0.48
CA ASN A 93 0.88 -13.33 -1.14
C ASN A 93 0.08 -13.24 -2.44
N ALA A 94 -0.99 -12.45 -2.47
CA ALA A 94 -1.77 -12.21 -3.69
C ALA A 94 -0.95 -11.46 -4.74
N VAL A 95 -0.18 -10.45 -4.32
CA VAL A 95 0.79 -9.75 -5.17
C VAL A 95 1.86 -10.72 -5.67
N ALA A 96 2.48 -11.54 -4.80
CA ALA A 96 3.53 -12.48 -5.19
C ALA A 96 3.03 -13.57 -6.16
N ARG A 97 1.77 -14.01 -6.08
CA ARG A 97 1.17 -14.90 -7.09
C ARG A 97 1.11 -14.20 -8.45
N ARG A 98 0.62 -12.96 -8.47
CA ARG A 98 0.52 -12.15 -9.69
C ARG A 98 1.89 -11.85 -10.28
N GLU A 99 2.91 -11.59 -9.47
CA GLU A 99 4.29 -11.42 -9.93
C GLU A 99 4.82 -12.62 -10.74
N ARG A 100 4.42 -13.86 -10.40
CA ARG A 100 4.87 -15.08 -11.11
C ARG A 100 4.19 -15.27 -12.46
N GLU A 101 2.96 -14.79 -12.58
CA GLU A 101 2.16 -14.87 -13.81
C GLU A 101 2.37 -13.64 -14.70
N TRP A 102 3.02 -12.62 -14.14
CA TRP A 102 3.14 -11.31 -14.75
C TRP A 102 4.03 -11.31 -16.00
N LYS A 103 3.54 -10.60 -17.02
CA LYS A 103 4.31 -10.23 -18.21
C LYS A 103 4.53 -8.73 -18.20
N TRP A 104 5.80 -8.32 -18.29
CA TRP A 104 6.20 -6.91 -18.28
C TRP A 104 5.36 -6.07 -19.26
N GLY A 105 4.88 -4.92 -18.80
CA GLY A 105 4.11 -3.98 -19.62
C GLY A 105 2.62 -4.29 -19.82
N ARG A 106 2.10 -5.41 -19.29
CA ARG A 106 0.65 -5.73 -19.40
C ARG A 106 -0.19 -5.37 -18.17
N GLN A 107 0.33 -5.59 -16.97
CA GLN A 107 -0.41 -5.43 -15.70
C GLN A 107 0.50 -4.80 -14.64
N ASN A 108 -0.07 -4.21 -13.58
CA ASN A 108 0.67 -3.88 -12.37
C ASN A 108 0.27 -4.91 -11.29
N PRO A 109 1.18 -5.79 -10.84
CA PRO A 109 0.88 -6.84 -9.86
C PRO A 109 0.44 -6.33 -8.48
N ALA A 110 0.45 -5.01 -8.22
CA ALA A 110 -0.15 -4.44 -7.03
C ALA A 110 -1.66 -4.21 -7.15
N ILE A 111 -2.20 -3.98 -8.35
CA ILE A 111 -3.60 -3.53 -8.55
C ILE A 111 -4.58 -4.57 -8.02
N ASP A 112 -5.44 -4.21 -7.08
CA ASP A 112 -6.44 -5.15 -6.57
C ASP A 112 -7.59 -5.31 -7.57
N GLU A 113 -7.48 -6.26 -8.50
CA GLU A 113 -8.50 -6.50 -9.51
C GLU A 113 -9.84 -6.93 -8.92
N GLU A 114 -9.83 -7.66 -7.79
CA GLU A 114 -11.06 -8.10 -7.12
C GLU A 114 -11.80 -6.91 -6.54
N PHE A 115 -11.07 -6.01 -5.86
CA PHE A 115 -11.65 -4.79 -5.34
C PHE A 115 -12.06 -3.82 -6.46
N LEU A 116 -11.28 -3.71 -7.54
CA LEU A 116 -11.64 -2.89 -8.70
C LEU A 116 -12.99 -3.29 -9.31
N ARG A 117 -13.32 -4.60 -9.34
CA ARG A 117 -14.62 -5.08 -9.84
C ARG A 117 -15.81 -4.64 -8.97
N ARG A 118 -15.58 -4.19 -7.74
CA ARG A 118 -16.62 -3.67 -6.84
C ARG A 118 -16.92 -2.19 -7.06
N LEU A 119 -15.93 -1.43 -7.55
CA LEU A 119 -16.06 0.00 -7.80
C LEU A 119 -17.29 0.42 -8.61
N PRO A 120 -17.71 -0.30 -9.67
CA PRO A 120 -18.89 0.06 -10.45
C PRO A 120 -20.17 0.11 -9.62
N GLY A 121 -20.26 -0.69 -8.54
CA GLY A 121 -21.41 -0.69 -7.63
C GLY A 121 -21.56 0.59 -6.82
N TYR A 122 -20.50 1.38 -6.67
CA TYR A 122 -20.53 2.69 -6.00
C TYR A 122 -20.67 3.86 -6.99
N TRP A 123 -20.44 3.61 -8.28
CA TRP A 123 -20.34 4.66 -9.29
C TRP A 123 -21.70 4.95 -9.95
N ASP A 124 -22.06 6.22 -10.06
CA ASP A 124 -23.35 6.65 -10.64
C ASP A 124 -23.31 6.82 -12.18
N GLY A 125 -22.15 6.63 -12.80
CA GLY A 125 -21.96 6.76 -14.24
C GLY A 125 -21.91 8.20 -14.77
N LYS A 126 -22.05 9.23 -13.91
CA LYS A 126 -22.18 10.63 -14.34
C LYS A 126 -20.88 11.42 -14.28
N THR A 127 -19.99 11.02 -13.37
CA THR A 127 -18.73 11.73 -13.09
C THR A 127 -17.56 10.77 -13.20
N GLU A 128 -16.32 11.27 -13.16
CA GLU A 128 -15.18 10.35 -13.02
C GLU A 128 -15.23 9.66 -11.66
N MET A 129 -14.90 8.36 -11.64
CA MET A 129 -14.77 7.63 -10.38
C MET A 129 -13.72 8.32 -9.49
N SER A 130 -14.13 8.73 -8.29
CA SER A 130 -13.29 9.43 -7.34
C SER A 130 -13.20 8.68 -6.02
N LEU A 131 -12.13 8.95 -5.26
CA LEU A 131 -11.98 8.38 -3.92
C LEU A 131 -13.12 8.82 -3.00
N GLY A 132 -13.74 9.98 -3.26
CA GLY A 132 -14.94 10.43 -2.55
C GLY A 132 -16.16 9.55 -2.81
N ILE A 133 -16.43 9.22 -4.07
CA ILE A 133 -17.52 8.29 -4.42
C ILE A 133 -17.32 6.93 -3.75
N LEU A 134 -16.09 6.41 -3.75
CA LEU A 134 -15.76 5.15 -3.09
C LEU A 134 -16.00 5.23 -1.57
N LEU A 135 -15.46 6.24 -0.90
CA LEU A 135 -15.62 6.38 0.55
C LEU A 135 -17.09 6.58 0.95
N ASP A 136 -17.84 7.40 0.21
CA ASP A 136 -19.26 7.62 0.50
C ASP A 136 -20.13 6.40 0.20
N GLY A 137 -19.79 5.63 -0.84
CA GLY A 137 -20.44 4.37 -1.17
C GLY A 137 -20.21 3.31 -0.10
N MET A 138 -18.96 3.09 0.29
CA MET A 138 -18.61 2.14 1.34
C MET A 138 -19.23 2.51 2.69
N GLY A 139 -19.27 3.80 3.03
CA GLY A 139 -19.88 4.27 4.29
C GLY A 139 -21.38 3.96 4.42
N LYS A 140 -22.06 3.58 3.33
CA LYS A 140 -23.48 3.20 3.31
C LYS A 140 -23.70 1.69 3.17
N GLU A 141 -22.64 0.90 2.99
CA GLU A 141 -22.75 -0.53 2.74
C GLU A 141 -22.69 -1.31 4.05
N ASP A 142 -23.81 -1.93 4.43
CA ASP A 142 -23.91 -2.71 5.67
C ASP A 142 -23.06 -3.98 5.61
N GLY A 143 -22.31 -4.24 6.68
CA GLY A 143 -21.58 -5.50 6.90
C GLY A 143 -20.30 -5.70 6.08
N VAL A 144 -19.99 -4.81 5.12
CA VAL A 144 -18.74 -4.90 4.35
C VAL A 144 -17.53 -4.62 5.20
N PHE A 145 -17.61 -3.66 6.12
CA PHE A 145 -16.51 -3.39 7.04
C PHE A 145 -16.25 -4.56 7.97
N GLU A 146 -17.30 -5.18 8.51
CA GLU A 146 -17.20 -6.35 9.37
C GLU A 146 -16.54 -7.53 8.65
N GLY A 147 -16.96 -7.80 7.41
CA GLY A 147 -16.37 -8.85 6.58
C GLY A 147 -14.89 -8.63 6.31
N ILE A 148 -14.52 -7.41 5.90
CA ILE A 148 -13.12 -7.07 5.63
C ILE A 148 -12.29 -7.06 6.93
N LYS A 149 -12.84 -6.57 8.04
CA LYS A 149 -12.20 -6.56 9.36
C LYS A 149 -11.93 -7.97 9.89
N GLN A 150 -12.84 -8.92 9.68
CA GLN A 150 -12.62 -10.33 10.05
C GLN A 150 -11.48 -10.96 9.23
N LEU A 151 -11.44 -10.70 7.92
CA LEU A 151 -10.35 -11.13 7.05
C LEU A 151 -9.00 -10.54 7.52
N HIS A 152 -8.98 -9.25 7.91
CA HIS A 152 -7.81 -8.56 8.47
C HIS A 152 -7.30 -9.22 9.73
N SER A 153 -8.17 -9.44 10.73
CA SER A 153 -7.74 -9.99 12.01
C SER A 153 -7.07 -11.35 11.82
N ARG A 154 -7.63 -12.20 10.95
CA ARG A 154 -7.02 -13.49 10.61
C ARG A 154 -5.68 -13.33 9.89
N TYR A 155 -5.57 -12.39 8.96
CA TYR A 155 -4.33 -12.09 8.25
C TYR A 155 -3.23 -11.60 9.19
N LYS A 156 -3.53 -10.59 10.03
CA LYS A 156 -2.63 -10.02 11.04
C LYS A 156 -2.11 -11.10 11.99
N PHE A 157 -3.02 -11.93 12.51
CA PHE A 157 -2.69 -13.04 13.39
C PHE A 157 -1.74 -14.05 12.71
N ASN A 158 -2.04 -14.44 11.46
CA ASN A 158 -1.23 -15.40 10.71
C ASN A 158 0.19 -14.88 10.44
N LEU A 159 0.33 -13.61 10.05
CA LEU A 159 1.64 -12.99 9.85
C LEU A 159 2.42 -12.87 11.16
N LYS A 160 1.78 -12.42 12.25
CA LYS A 160 2.45 -12.39 13.55
C LYS A 160 2.97 -13.78 13.95
N ARG A 161 2.13 -14.81 13.80
CA ARG A 161 2.51 -16.21 14.09
C ARG A 161 3.70 -16.67 13.23
N LEU A 162 3.73 -16.29 11.95
CA LEU A 162 4.87 -16.54 11.07
C LEU A 162 6.15 -15.90 11.64
N PHE A 163 6.11 -14.63 12.02
CA PHE A 163 7.26 -13.92 12.59
C PHE A 163 7.73 -14.54 13.90
N ASP A 164 6.81 -14.88 14.80
CA ASP A 164 7.13 -15.54 16.08
C ASP A 164 7.80 -16.90 15.83
N GLU A 165 7.28 -17.68 14.88
CA GLU A 165 7.86 -18.97 14.52
C GLU A 165 9.25 -18.81 13.91
N GLN A 166 9.45 -17.87 12.98
CA GLN A 166 10.76 -17.63 12.38
C GLN A 166 11.78 -17.14 13.42
N ARG A 167 11.37 -16.32 14.40
CA ARG A 167 12.24 -15.89 15.51
C ARG A 167 12.61 -17.04 16.43
N ARG A 168 11.64 -17.87 16.80
CA ARG A 168 11.91 -19.06 17.59
C ARG A 168 12.94 -19.94 16.88
N ARG A 169 12.71 -20.24 15.59
CA ARG A 169 13.65 -21.01 14.76
C ARG A 169 15.03 -20.34 14.70
N TYR A 170 15.10 -19.02 14.50
CA TYR A 170 16.36 -18.27 14.47
C TYR A 170 17.13 -18.35 15.80
N GLY A 171 16.42 -18.37 16.93
CA GLY A 171 17.02 -18.50 18.26
C GLY A 171 17.45 -19.93 18.62
N THR A 172 16.70 -20.94 18.18
CA THR A 172 16.89 -22.33 18.64
C THR A 172 17.61 -23.25 17.64
N ASP A 173 17.55 -22.94 16.34
CA ASP A 173 18.09 -23.79 15.28
C ASP A 173 19.31 -23.13 14.62
N LYS A 174 20.51 -23.67 14.92
CA LYS A 174 21.78 -23.17 14.40
C LYS A 174 21.87 -23.20 12.88
N GLN A 175 21.30 -24.23 12.24
CA GLN A 175 21.32 -24.36 10.79
C GLN A 175 20.42 -23.31 10.14
N ARG A 176 19.19 -23.13 10.65
CA ARG A 176 18.26 -22.09 10.15
C ARG A 176 18.80 -20.69 10.37
N LYS A 177 19.41 -20.41 11.53
CA LYS A 177 20.11 -19.15 11.80
C LYS A 177 21.19 -18.88 10.75
N ARG A 178 22.03 -19.88 10.43
CA ARG A 178 23.09 -19.75 9.42
C ARG A 178 22.52 -19.53 8.02
N ILE A 179 21.45 -20.22 7.64
CA ILE A 179 20.76 -20.04 6.36
C ILE A 179 20.22 -18.61 6.26
N LEU A 180 19.47 -18.14 7.25
CA LEU A 180 18.88 -16.81 7.22
C LEU A 180 19.95 -15.71 7.18
N ASN A 181 21.02 -15.84 7.96
CA ASN A 181 22.10 -14.84 7.97
C ASN A 181 22.84 -14.75 6.64
N ARG A 182 22.95 -15.85 5.91
CA ARG A 182 23.64 -15.94 4.60
C ARG A 182 22.71 -15.79 3.41
N ALA A 183 21.40 -15.66 3.64
CA ALA A 183 20.46 -15.47 2.55
C ALA A 183 20.78 -14.16 1.83
N ASP A 184 20.82 -14.25 0.51
CA ASP A 184 21.04 -13.16 -0.42
C ASP A 184 19.95 -13.24 -1.48
N TYR A 185 19.11 -12.21 -1.53
CA TYR A 185 17.99 -12.13 -2.46
C TYR A 185 18.31 -11.23 -3.66
N SER A 186 19.56 -10.74 -3.78
CA SER A 186 19.98 -9.83 -4.85
C SER A 186 19.83 -10.40 -6.26
N ALA A 187 20.02 -11.72 -6.40
CA ALA A 187 19.88 -12.46 -7.65
C ALA A 187 18.43 -12.81 -8.02
N MET A 188 17.45 -12.48 -7.17
CA MET A 188 16.04 -12.69 -7.51
C MET A 188 15.67 -11.86 -8.74
N SER A 189 14.80 -12.42 -9.58
CA SER A 189 14.40 -11.76 -10.81
C SER A 189 13.69 -10.45 -10.54
N ALA A 190 13.92 -9.46 -11.42
CA ALA A 190 13.35 -8.12 -11.31
C ALA A 190 11.81 -8.09 -11.33
N HIS A 191 11.16 -9.15 -11.83
CA HIS A 191 9.70 -9.28 -11.82
C HIS A 191 9.11 -9.72 -10.46
N LEU A 192 9.95 -10.18 -9.52
CA LEU A 192 9.57 -10.63 -8.17
C LEU A 192 9.91 -9.56 -7.12
N LEU A 193 9.64 -8.29 -7.44
CA LEU A 193 10.13 -7.15 -6.67
C LEU A 193 9.56 -7.11 -5.24
N ALA A 194 8.24 -7.22 -5.08
CA ALA A 194 7.59 -7.31 -3.77
C ALA A 194 8.03 -8.55 -3.01
N THR A 195 8.15 -9.70 -3.69
CA THR A 195 8.66 -10.93 -3.06
C THR A 195 10.08 -10.73 -2.51
N ARG A 196 10.98 -10.10 -3.27
CA ARG A 196 12.35 -9.79 -2.80
C ARG A 196 12.32 -8.86 -1.60
N ILE A 197 11.58 -7.75 -1.66
CA ILE A 197 11.46 -6.79 -0.56
C ILE A 197 10.89 -7.44 0.70
N GLN A 198 9.86 -8.29 0.54
CA GLN A 198 9.26 -9.05 1.63
C GLN A 198 10.28 -9.93 2.35
N LEU A 199 11.10 -10.66 1.58
CA LEU A 199 12.13 -11.56 2.13
C LEU A 199 13.24 -10.81 2.85
N GLU A 200 13.72 -9.69 2.29
CA GLU A 200 14.72 -8.83 2.93
C GLU A 200 14.21 -8.23 4.25
N LEU A 201 13.01 -7.64 4.23
CA LEU A 201 12.40 -7.04 5.43
C LEU A 201 12.08 -8.08 6.51
N LEU A 202 11.58 -9.27 6.11
CA LEU A 202 11.34 -10.37 7.04
C LEU A 202 12.65 -10.81 7.69
N ARG A 203 13.69 -11.03 6.89
CA ARG A 203 15.02 -11.42 7.36
C ARG A 203 15.56 -10.42 8.39
N GLU A 204 15.50 -9.12 8.09
CA GLU A 204 15.98 -8.09 9.00
C GLU A 204 15.17 -8.03 10.30
N THR A 205 13.85 -8.13 10.20
CA THR A 205 12.93 -8.07 11.35
C THR A 205 13.06 -9.30 12.27
N VAL A 206 13.43 -10.45 11.73
CA VAL A 206 13.75 -11.66 12.50
C VAL A 206 15.12 -11.53 13.15
N ARG A 207 16.14 -11.07 12.40
CA ARG A 207 17.54 -10.99 12.85
C ARG A 207 17.75 -10.00 13.99
N THR A 208 17.04 -8.87 13.95
CA THR A 208 17.20 -7.78 14.93
C THR A 208 16.43 -8.00 16.23
N HIS A 209 15.60 -9.04 16.31
CA HIS A 209 14.73 -9.30 17.47
C HIS A 209 13.81 -8.12 17.85
N GLU A 210 13.59 -7.13 16.98
CA GLU A 210 12.68 -6.01 17.27
C GLU A 210 11.24 -6.53 17.46
N THR A 211 10.46 -5.96 18.37
CA THR A 211 9.06 -6.38 18.58
C THR A 211 8.23 -6.34 17.28
N PHE A 212 7.44 -7.39 17.06
CA PHE A 212 6.46 -7.50 15.99
C PHE A 212 5.12 -7.93 16.58
N ASN A 213 4.16 -7.03 16.60
CA ASN A 213 2.81 -7.28 17.09
C ASN A 213 1.84 -7.48 15.90
N GLU A 214 0.54 -7.57 16.18
CA GLU A 214 -0.46 -7.74 15.11
C GLU A 214 -0.67 -6.49 14.27
N SER A 215 -0.47 -5.28 14.82
CA SER A 215 -0.56 -4.05 14.03
C SER A 215 0.57 -3.99 13.00
N ASP A 216 1.78 -4.39 13.40
CA ASP A 216 2.97 -4.47 12.54
C ASP A 216 2.77 -5.38 11.32
N ALA A 217 1.84 -6.34 11.36
CA ALA A 217 1.58 -7.24 10.25
C ALA A 217 1.05 -6.52 9.02
N LEU A 218 0.16 -5.54 9.20
CA LEU A 218 -0.39 -4.81 8.08
C LEU A 218 0.61 -3.76 7.57
N ASP A 219 1.25 -3.05 8.49
CA ASP A 219 2.31 -2.09 8.19
C ASP A 219 3.46 -2.74 7.40
N PHE A 220 3.80 -4.00 7.73
CA PHE A 220 4.77 -4.79 6.98
C PHE A 220 4.34 -4.99 5.52
N SER A 221 3.12 -5.48 5.29
CA SER A 221 2.62 -5.74 3.94
C SER A 221 2.47 -4.47 3.12
N HIS A 222 2.00 -3.41 3.77
CA HIS A 222 1.89 -2.05 3.23
C HIS A 222 3.25 -1.48 2.81
N ALA A 223 4.26 -1.60 3.67
CA ALA A 223 5.62 -1.21 3.34
C ALA A 223 6.14 -2.00 2.12
N VAL A 224 5.96 -3.32 2.09
CA VAL A 224 6.41 -4.17 0.96
C VAL A 224 5.80 -3.71 -0.36
N ILE A 225 4.46 -3.59 -0.42
CA ILE A 225 3.75 -3.31 -1.67
C ILE A 225 3.95 -1.85 -2.10
N GLY A 226 3.87 -0.91 -1.15
CA GLY A 226 4.13 0.50 -1.40
C GLY A 226 5.53 0.73 -1.96
N ILE A 227 6.55 0.08 -1.38
CA ILE A 227 7.93 0.17 -1.87
C ILE A 227 8.13 -0.50 -3.22
N ALA A 228 7.47 -1.62 -3.47
CA ALA A 228 7.64 -2.36 -4.71
C ALA A 228 7.04 -1.65 -5.94
N TYR A 229 5.94 -0.91 -5.77
CA TYR A 229 5.13 -0.46 -6.90
C TYR A 229 4.87 1.04 -6.98
N CYS A 230 5.44 1.83 -6.07
CA CYS A 230 5.40 3.29 -6.13
C CYS A 230 6.77 3.89 -6.45
N ASP A 231 6.76 5.16 -6.85
CA ASP A 231 8.00 5.94 -6.98
C ASP A 231 8.43 6.48 -5.61
N TYR A 232 7.44 6.83 -4.77
CA TYR A 232 7.62 7.30 -3.41
C TYR A 232 6.74 6.55 -2.41
N ALA A 233 7.30 6.18 -1.26
CA ALA A 233 6.56 5.60 -0.15
C ALA A 233 6.88 6.37 1.13
N VAL A 234 5.85 6.87 1.82
CA VAL A 234 6.00 7.48 3.14
C VAL A 234 5.42 6.54 4.17
N LEU A 235 6.29 6.02 5.03
CA LEU A 235 5.96 5.03 6.03
C LEU A 235 6.03 5.63 7.43
N ASP A 236 5.51 4.91 8.42
CA ASP A 236 5.84 5.22 9.80
C ASP A 236 7.37 5.22 10.04
N LYS A 237 7.79 5.84 11.14
CA LYS A 237 9.22 5.97 11.47
C LYS A 237 9.91 4.61 11.68
N LYS A 238 9.18 3.60 12.15
CA LYS A 238 9.71 2.26 12.46
C LYS A 238 10.02 1.51 11.17
N TRP A 239 9.10 1.47 10.23
CA TRP A 239 9.21 0.80 8.94
C TRP A 239 10.12 1.54 7.99
N ALA A 240 10.09 2.87 7.93
CA ALA A 240 11.08 3.64 7.19
C ALA A 240 12.51 3.33 7.67
N ARG A 241 12.73 3.28 8.99
CA ARG A 241 14.03 2.88 9.57
C ARG A 241 14.43 1.46 9.17
N ARG A 242 13.51 0.49 9.18
CA ARG A 242 13.79 -0.90 8.79
C ARG A 242 14.15 -1.00 7.31
N CYS A 243 13.43 -0.30 6.45
CA CYS A 243 13.68 -0.27 5.01
C CYS A 243 15.07 0.30 4.69
N ARG A 244 15.55 1.29 5.45
CA ARG A 244 16.91 1.85 5.31
C ARG A 244 18.03 0.87 5.74
N LYS A 245 17.72 -0.20 6.47
CA LYS A 245 18.69 -1.22 6.91
C LYS A 245 18.83 -2.40 5.95
N VAL A 246 17.95 -2.50 4.96
CA VAL A 246 17.96 -3.58 3.97
C VAL A 246 18.45 -3.06 2.63
N ASP A 247 19.04 -3.96 1.83
CA ASP A 247 19.46 -3.64 0.47
C ASP A 247 18.25 -3.68 -0.47
N LEU A 248 17.55 -2.56 -0.56
CA LEU A 248 16.40 -2.43 -1.44
C LEU A 248 16.85 -2.44 -2.92
N PRO A 249 16.10 -3.13 -3.80
CA PRO A 249 16.38 -3.09 -5.23
C PRO A 249 16.35 -1.67 -5.77
N ARG A 250 17.16 -1.36 -6.80
CA ARG A 250 17.16 -0.03 -7.44
C ARG A 250 15.78 0.42 -7.95
N ALA A 251 14.91 -0.53 -8.29
CA ALA A 251 13.55 -0.25 -8.75
C ALA A 251 12.55 0.06 -7.62
N ALA A 252 12.96 -0.10 -6.35
CA ALA A 252 12.13 0.21 -5.20
C ALA A 252 11.88 1.71 -5.07
N ALA A 253 10.74 2.06 -4.46
CA ALA A 253 10.39 3.43 -4.13
C ALA A 253 11.46 4.11 -3.26
N THR A 254 11.59 5.42 -3.41
CA THR A 254 12.32 6.19 -2.40
C THR A 254 11.46 6.27 -1.14
N VAL A 255 12.02 5.80 -0.01
CA VAL A 255 11.33 5.72 1.28
C VAL A 255 11.57 6.98 2.10
N TYR A 256 10.49 7.62 2.51
CA TYR A 256 10.46 8.73 3.45
C TYR A 256 9.72 8.31 4.74
N ASP A 257 9.87 9.11 5.80
CA ASP A 257 8.95 9.10 6.93
C ASP A 257 8.26 10.46 7.10
N GLY A 258 7.29 10.55 8.02
CA GLY A 258 6.51 11.76 8.27
C GLY A 258 7.34 13.01 8.63
N THR A 259 8.60 12.86 9.04
CA THR A 259 9.49 14.00 9.31
C THR A 259 10.15 14.57 8.05
N GLU A 260 10.10 13.83 6.93
CA GLU A 260 10.79 14.17 5.68
C GLU A 260 9.85 14.70 4.58
N ILE A 261 8.62 15.09 4.93
CA ILE A 261 7.61 15.55 3.96
C ILE A 261 8.11 16.72 3.09
N ASP A 262 8.92 17.64 3.64
CA ASP A 262 9.47 18.74 2.83
C ASP A 262 10.44 18.25 1.76
N ARG A 263 11.20 17.17 2.04
CA ARG A 263 12.09 16.53 1.06
C ARG A 263 11.28 15.81 -0.01
N LEU A 264 10.21 15.13 0.37
CA LEU A 264 9.26 14.52 -0.56
C LEU A 264 8.62 15.58 -1.48
N LEU A 265 8.15 16.70 -0.92
CA LEU A 265 7.56 17.80 -1.69
C LEU A 265 8.55 18.30 -2.76
N ALA A 266 9.81 18.53 -2.37
CA ALA A 266 10.85 18.93 -3.31
C ALA A 266 11.12 17.86 -4.39
N ALA A 267 11.08 16.57 -4.03
CA ALA A 267 11.23 15.48 -4.98
C ALA A 267 10.07 15.42 -5.99
N CYS A 268 8.83 15.58 -5.52
CA CYS A 268 7.63 15.65 -6.37
C CYS A 268 7.64 16.86 -7.31
N GLU A 269 8.09 18.03 -6.83
CA GLU A 269 8.18 19.26 -7.63
C GLU A 269 9.23 19.14 -8.75
N ASN A 270 10.30 18.39 -8.49
CA ASN A 270 11.37 18.15 -9.46
C ASN A 270 11.15 16.88 -10.30
N TRP A 271 9.96 16.25 -10.22
CA TRP A 271 9.67 15.04 -10.97
C TRP A 271 9.74 15.33 -12.48
N LYS A 272 10.65 14.65 -13.18
CA LYS A 272 10.76 14.70 -14.63
C LYS A 272 10.07 13.46 -15.19
N ALA A 273 9.04 13.68 -16.02
CA ALA A 273 8.30 12.63 -16.71
C ALA A 273 9.17 11.88 -17.72
#